data_AF-A0A2D7ZP00-F1
#
_entry.id   AF-A0A2D7ZP00-F1
#
_cell.length_a   1.000
_cell.length_b   1.000
_cell.length_c   1.000
_cell.angle_alpha   90.00
_cell.angle_beta   90.00
_cell.angle_gamma   90.00
#
_symmetry.space_group_name_H-M   'P 1'
#
loop_
_entity.id
_entity.type
_entity.pdbx_description
1 polymer ?
#
loop_
_entity_poly.entity_id
_entity_poly.type
_entity_poly.pdbx_seq_one_letter_code
_entity_poly.pdbx_strand_id
1 'polypeptide(L)'
;MRIVELILDEEQETFIEAISVVENPAIEEDFVALKDAKRFEFKSLDEEKKILVGPILIPNKPIYRKNGDEEYYIYFSRDTVQKASQLYLKQDNHHNATLEHDEKIEGLYLVESWIVENKENDKSNLYGMDVPLGTWMGAIKVENDKIWNEYVKNGKVKGFSIEGYFADKAEIDKRNNEEEELNEELLEEILATLSDVELETYNDYPKGARANAKRAIEWKEKNGSTCGTPVGWTRAAQLARGANLSRSTIARMASFKRHQQNKDVPYSEGCGGLMWDAWGGSAGVNWAISKLKEIDGKLNEDIIVNEDYAIIADRLAYSTKEKALKGASDLGCEGFHIHEVEGKEWFMPCEKHKLAEIGKRGGIKKSPKAPKSDTPNKNPKGQGTAKGDASTSRGAKVSKKDEASLQKKADEFNKKYKEKLGYGVTIGQLKAVFQRGLGAFNTSHSPNVKSPSQWAHARVNAYMYLVKNGRPQNPKYTTDYDLLPKKHPKSSKK
;
A
#
# COMPACT_ATOMS: atom_id res chain seq x y z
N MET A 1 29.98 -5.18 -5.65
CA MET A 1 29.05 -4.45 -4.75
C MET A 1 28.78 -5.34 -3.55
N ARG A 2 28.47 -4.79 -2.38
CA ARG A 2 28.05 -5.60 -1.22
C ARG A 2 26.55 -5.42 -0.94
N ILE A 3 25.94 -6.37 -0.23
CA ILE A 3 24.61 -6.22 0.35
C ILE A 3 24.70 -6.44 1.85
N VAL A 4 24.06 -5.56 2.62
CA VAL A 4 24.16 -5.49 4.07
C VAL A 4 22.76 -5.66 4.68
N GLU A 5 22.62 -6.55 5.65
CA GLU A 5 21.43 -6.60 6.50
C GLU A 5 21.59 -5.54 7.58
N LEU A 6 20.70 -4.56 7.59
CA LEU A 6 20.65 -3.60 8.69
C LEU A 6 19.78 -4.18 9.81
N ILE A 7 20.23 -4.02 11.05
CA ILE A 7 19.56 -4.46 12.26
C ILE A 7 19.38 -3.32 13.26
N LEU A 8 18.40 -3.50 14.15
CA LEU A 8 18.17 -2.67 15.31
C LEU A 8 18.52 -3.50 16.55
N ASP A 9 19.42 -2.97 17.36
CA ASP A 9 19.85 -3.50 18.64
C ASP A 9 19.45 -2.50 19.73
N GLU A 10 18.86 -2.98 20.82
CA GLU A 10 18.49 -2.12 21.95
C GLU A 10 19.68 -1.78 22.85
N GLU A 11 20.76 -2.55 22.77
CA GLU A 11 21.98 -2.37 23.58
C GLU A 11 22.98 -1.41 22.93
N GLN A 12 22.91 -1.25 21.61
CA GLN A 12 23.64 -0.22 20.86
C GLN A 12 22.67 0.90 20.54
N GLU A 13 23.09 2.16 20.52
CA GLU A 13 22.24 3.36 20.36
C GLU A 13 21.56 3.47 18.96
N THR A 14 20.96 2.39 18.47
CA THR A 14 20.17 2.33 17.23
C THR A 14 18.73 2.70 17.49
N PHE A 15 18.15 3.51 16.60
CA PHE A 15 16.81 4.04 16.79
C PHE A 15 16.18 4.47 15.47
N ILE A 16 14.85 4.55 15.47
CA ILE A 16 14.09 5.17 14.39
C ILE A 16 13.61 6.51 14.89
N GLU A 17 14.09 7.58 14.27
CA GLU A 17 13.85 8.96 14.70
C GLU A 17 12.48 9.47 14.24
N ALA A 18 12.14 9.23 12.96
CA ALA A 18 10.95 9.82 12.33
C ALA A 18 10.39 8.96 11.20
N ILE A 19 9.10 9.17 10.91
CA ILE A 19 8.47 8.71 9.67
C ILE A 19 8.24 9.92 8.76
N SER A 20 8.88 9.92 7.59
CA SER A 20 8.73 10.95 6.58
C SER A 20 7.54 10.68 5.67
N VAL A 21 6.78 11.71 5.34
CA VAL A 21 5.76 11.65 4.27
C VAL A 21 6.40 12.15 2.98
N VAL A 22 6.43 11.31 1.95
CA VAL A 22 7.25 11.54 0.74
C VAL A 22 6.49 11.29 -0.56
N GLU A 23 6.88 11.97 -1.64
CA GLU A 23 6.30 11.76 -2.98
C GLU A 23 6.69 10.40 -3.60
N ASN A 24 7.92 9.94 -3.37
CA ASN A 24 8.44 8.67 -3.87
C ASN A 24 9.13 7.91 -2.72
N PRO A 25 8.43 6.95 -2.08
CA PRO A 25 8.96 6.19 -0.96
C PRO A 25 10.11 5.28 -1.37
N ALA A 26 11.10 5.09 -0.49
CA ALA A 26 12.25 4.22 -0.74
C ALA A 26 11.85 2.74 -0.94
N ILE A 27 10.71 2.35 -0.36
CA ILE A 27 10.10 1.03 -0.55
C ILE A 27 9.20 0.95 -1.78
N GLU A 28 9.05 2.04 -2.55
CA GLU A 28 8.29 2.15 -3.80
C GLU A 28 6.81 1.71 -3.71
N GLU A 29 6.22 1.78 -2.52
CA GLU A 29 4.80 1.50 -2.27
C GLU A 29 4.10 2.74 -1.71
N ASP A 30 2.98 3.11 -2.33
CA ASP A 30 2.19 4.29 -1.95
C ASP A 30 1.24 3.98 -0.76
N PHE A 31 1.05 4.94 0.15
CA PHE A 31 -0.06 5.01 1.10
C PHE A 31 -1.37 5.40 0.41
N VAL A 32 -2.49 5.09 1.06
CA VAL A 32 -3.85 5.48 0.70
C VAL A 32 -4.39 6.48 1.73
N ALA A 33 -4.87 7.63 1.25
CA ALA A 33 -5.57 8.61 2.10
C ALA A 33 -7.04 8.22 2.30
N LEU A 34 -7.51 8.17 3.56
CA LEU A 34 -8.88 7.77 3.93
C LEU A 34 -9.94 8.88 3.71
N LYS A 35 -9.95 9.45 2.51
CA LYS A 35 -11.04 10.33 2.04
C LYS A 35 -12.14 9.56 1.29
N ASP A 36 -11.82 8.35 0.82
CA ASP A 36 -12.65 7.57 -0.12
C ASP A 36 -13.14 6.21 0.41
N ALA A 37 -13.05 5.96 1.73
CA ALA A 37 -13.69 4.80 2.32
C ALA A 37 -15.23 4.92 2.16
N LYS A 38 -15.81 4.05 1.33
CA LYS A 38 -17.26 3.97 1.02
C LYS A 38 -18.14 4.56 2.13
N ARG A 39 -18.87 5.63 1.76
CA ARG A 39 -19.99 6.22 2.52
C ARG A 39 -20.83 5.13 3.20
N PHE A 40 -20.62 4.94 4.50
CA PHE A 40 -21.70 4.59 5.40
C PHE A 40 -22.32 5.92 5.79
N GLU A 41 -23.51 6.21 5.26
CA GLU A 41 -24.30 7.38 5.66
C GLU A 41 -24.71 7.24 7.13
N PHE A 42 -23.84 7.68 8.03
CA PHE A 42 -24.27 8.18 9.32
C PHE A 42 -24.57 9.66 9.14
N LYS A 43 -25.86 10.01 9.28
CA LYS A 43 -26.29 11.40 9.48
C LYS A 43 -25.73 11.89 10.82
N SER A 44 -24.52 12.43 10.82
CA SER A 44 -24.03 13.54 11.65
C SER A 44 -22.51 13.65 11.52
N LEU A 45 -22.05 14.88 11.23
CA LEU A 45 -20.67 15.38 11.18
C LEU A 45 -19.79 14.89 10.01
N ASP A 46 -19.59 15.81 9.07
CA ASP A 46 -18.69 15.78 7.92
C ASP A 46 -17.23 15.93 8.40
N GLU A 47 -16.71 14.95 9.14
CA GLU A 47 -15.31 14.92 9.54
C GLU A 47 -14.51 14.04 8.57
N GLU A 48 -13.84 14.70 7.62
CA GLU A 48 -12.77 14.09 6.83
C GLU A 48 -11.77 13.45 7.80
N LYS A 49 -11.62 12.12 7.76
CA LYS A 49 -10.88 11.41 8.81
C LYS A 49 -9.40 11.79 8.90
N LYS A 50 -8.84 12.46 7.87
CA LYS A 50 -7.43 12.90 7.78
C LYS A 50 -6.42 11.83 8.19
N ILE A 51 -6.58 10.60 7.70
CA ILE A 51 -5.68 9.48 8.00
C ILE A 51 -5.05 8.96 6.71
N LEU A 52 -3.74 8.75 6.74
CA LEU A 52 -2.94 8.10 5.71
C LEU A 52 -2.62 6.68 6.15
N VAL A 53 -2.92 5.67 5.33
CA VAL A 53 -2.62 4.27 5.66
C VAL A 53 -1.68 3.70 4.60
N GLY A 54 -0.59 3.05 4.99
CA GLY A 54 0.36 2.52 4.02
C GLY A 54 1.50 1.71 4.66
N PRO A 55 2.30 1.03 3.84
CA PRO A 55 3.52 0.39 4.31
C PRO A 55 4.54 1.46 4.70
N ILE A 56 5.16 1.26 5.87
CA ILE A 56 6.28 2.06 6.37
C ILE A 56 7.60 1.39 6.00
N LEU A 57 7.67 0.05 6.13
CA LEU A 57 8.86 -0.73 5.82
C LEU A 57 8.49 -2.14 5.32
N ILE A 58 9.20 -2.61 4.28
CA ILE A 58 8.96 -3.91 3.63
C ILE A 58 10.17 -4.83 3.84
N PRO A 59 9.98 -6.03 4.39
CA PRO A 59 11.06 -6.99 4.58
C PRO A 59 11.73 -7.42 3.28
N ASN A 60 13.04 -7.66 3.35
CA ASN A 60 13.88 -8.22 2.29
C ASN A 60 13.85 -7.43 0.97
N LYS A 61 13.34 -6.19 0.97
CA LYS A 61 13.41 -5.29 -0.18
C LYS A 61 14.83 -4.72 -0.25
N PRO A 62 15.61 -5.01 -1.31
CA PRO A 62 16.91 -4.39 -1.51
C PRO A 62 16.73 -2.89 -1.72
N ILE A 63 17.49 -2.09 -0.99
CA ILE A 63 17.49 -0.63 -1.12
C ILE A 63 18.91 -0.20 -1.47
N TYR A 64 19.07 0.38 -2.66
CA TYR A 64 20.36 0.85 -3.14
C TYR A 64 20.91 1.99 -2.28
N ARG A 65 22.20 1.94 -1.99
CA ARG A 65 22.97 2.91 -1.21
C ARG A 65 24.33 3.15 -1.88
N LYS A 66 24.88 4.33 -1.64
CA LYS A 66 26.27 4.61 -1.95
C LYS A 66 26.81 5.66 -1.02
N ASN A 67 28.06 5.43 -0.62
CA ASN A 67 28.83 6.30 0.24
C ASN A 67 30.17 6.57 -0.47
N GLY A 68 30.40 7.82 -0.89
CA GLY A 68 31.54 8.17 -1.73
C GLY A 68 31.57 7.37 -3.04
N ASP A 69 32.64 6.59 -3.23
CA ASP A 69 32.83 5.72 -4.40
C ASP A 69 32.28 4.29 -4.19
N GLU A 70 31.82 3.95 -2.99
CA GLU A 70 31.33 2.60 -2.66
C GLU A 70 29.83 2.47 -2.92
N GLU A 71 29.44 1.57 -3.81
CA GLU A 71 28.04 1.21 -4.11
C GLU A 71 27.66 -0.10 -3.41
N TYR A 72 26.52 -0.10 -2.70
CA TYR A 72 26.03 -1.27 -1.97
C TYR A 72 24.51 -1.29 -1.82
N TYR A 73 23.95 -2.43 -1.44
CA TYR A 73 22.53 -2.55 -1.09
C TYR A 73 22.37 -2.75 0.41
N ILE A 74 21.26 -2.28 0.95
CA ILE A 74 20.81 -2.64 2.30
C ILE A 74 19.48 -3.38 2.21
N TYR A 75 19.16 -4.20 3.20
CA TYR A 75 17.80 -4.71 3.41
C TYR A 75 17.51 -4.90 4.89
N PHE A 76 16.23 -5.00 5.23
CA PHE A 76 15.77 -5.30 6.58
C PHE A 76 15.09 -6.67 6.58
N SER A 77 15.52 -7.57 7.45
CA SER A 77 14.82 -8.84 7.67
C SER A 77 13.48 -8.61 8.35
N ARG A 78 12.57 -9.60 8.27
CA ARG A 78 11.26 -9.53 8.93
C ARG A 78 11.35 -9.26 10.44
N ASP A 79 12.33 -9.88 11.12
CA ASP A 79 12.60 -9.63 12.54
C ASP A 79 13.00 -8.18 12.78
N THR A 80 13.88 -7.63 11.94
CA THR A 80 14.27 -6.22 12.04
C THR A 80 13.11 -5.28 11.79
N VAL A 81 12.26 -5.55 10.79
CA VAL A 81 11.06 -4.76 10.52
C VAL A 81 10.08 -4.79 11.70
N GLN A 82 9.95 -5.95 12.37
CA GLN A 82 9.15 -6.06 13.58
C GLN A 82 9.74 -5.23 14.73
N LYS A 83 11.04 -5.36 15.00
CA LYS A 83 11.75 -4.57 16.02
C LYS A 83 11.64 -3.07 15.76
N ALA A 84 11.84 -2.64 14.51
CA ALA A 84 11.64 -1.27 14.04
C ALA A 84 10.28 -0.70 14.47
N SER A 85 9.21 -1.46 14.19
CA SER A 85 7.86 -1.02 14.52
C SER A 85 7.60 -0.85 16.02
N GLN A 86 8.26 -1.66 16.84
CA GLN A 86 8.10 -1.67 18.29
C GLN A 86 8.95 -0.58 18.93
N LEU A 87 10.20 -0.42 18.50
CA LEU A 87 11.12 0.58 19.03
C LEU A 87 10.65 2.01 18.78
N TYR A 88 10.14 2.30 17.57
CA TYR A 88 9.59 3.61 17.25
C TYR A 88 8.45 4.02 18.21
N LEU A 89 7.62 3.07 18.64
CA LEU A 89 6.57 3.33 19.63
C LEU A 89 7.12 3.37 21.06
N LYS A 90 8.06 2.48 21.41
CA LYS A 90 8.69 2.42 22.74
C LYS A 90 9.45 3.71 23.09
N GLN A 91 10.07 4.34 22.09
CA GLN A 91 10.82 5.59 22.22
C GLN A 91 9.93 6.84 22.15
N ASP A 92 8.60 6.68 22.18
CA ASP A 92 7.62 7.75 22.06
C ASP A 92 7.66 8.52 20.71
N ASN A 93 8.37 8.01 19.69
CA ASN A 93 8.55 8.68 18.40
C ASN A 93 7.30 8.72 17.52
N HIS A 94 6.15 8.20 17.99
CA HIS A 94 4.89 8.14 17.25
C HIS A 94 4.36 9.51 16.74
N HIS A 95 4.89 10.63 17.23
CA HIS A 95 4.59 12.00 16.79
C HIS A 95 5.70 12.64 15.94
N ASN A 96 6.81 11.95 15.72
CA ASN A 96 7.95 12.46 14.94
C ASN A 96 7.75 12.19 13.46
N ALA A 97 7.50 13.26 12.71
CA ALA A 97 7.35 13.21 11.27
C ALA A 97 8.18 14.29 10.58
N THR A 98 8.61 13.98 9.36
CA THR A 98 9.26 14.94 8.47
C THR A 98 8.53 14.98 7.13
N LEU A 99 8.82 16.01 6.34
CA LEU A 99 8.45 16.12 4.95
C LEU A 99 9.72 15.98 4.11
N GLU A 100 9.77 14.96 3.26
CA GLU A 100 10.85 14.77 2.29
C GLU A 100 12.26 14.67 2.89
N HIS A 101 12.38 14.14 4.11
CA HIS A 101 13.64 14.03 4.86
C HIS A 101 14.39 15.37 5.08
N ASP A 102 13.69 16.51 4.99
CA ASP A 102 14.32 17.84 5.07
C ASP A 102 13.68 18.68 6.18
N GLU A 103 12.35 18.82 6.16
CA GLU A 103 11.63 19.68 7.09
C GLU A 103 10.91 18.83 8.16
N LYS A 104 11.24 19.04 9.45
CA LYS A 104 10.45 18.49 10.55
C LYS A 104 9.04 19.10 10.52
N ILE A 105 8.01 18.25 10.62
CA ILE A 105 6.61 18.68 10.56
C ILE A 105 5.85 18.24 11.81
N GLU A 106 5.07 19.15 12.36
CA GLU A 106 4.21 18.88 13.52
C GLU A 106 2.80 18.48 13.08
N GLY A 107 2.05 17.83 13.99
CA GLY A 107 0.64 17.49 13.80
C GLY A 107 0.44 16.26 12.92
N LEU A 108 1.39 15.33 12.90
CA LEU A 108 1.25 14.01 12.29
C LEU A 108 1.54 12.95 13.36
N TYR A 109 0.61 12.01 13.53
CA TYR A 109 0.69 11.02 14.60
C TYR A 109 0.41 9.63 14.07
N LEU A 110 1.28 8.67 14.35
CA LEU A 110 1.04 7.26 14.11
C LEU A 110 -0.04 6.77 15.10
N VAL A 111 -1.26 6.57 14.61
CA VAL A 111 -2.43 6.17 15.41
C VAL A 111 -2.72 4.68 15.37
N GLU A 112 -2.19 3.98 14.36
CA GLU A 112 -2.21 2.52 14.30
C GLU A 112 -0.89 2.03 13.71
N SER A 113 -0.35 0.96 14.28
CA SER A 113 0.89 0.30 13.84
C SER A 113 0.66 -1.20 13.91
N TRP A 114 0.94 -1.93 12.83
CA TRP A 114 0.84 -3.39 12.85
C TRP A 114 1.80 -4.05 11.86
N ILE A 115 2.11 -5.31 12.11
CA ILE A 115 2.86 -6.17 11.20
C ILE A 115 1.87 -7.05 10.43
N VAL A 116 2.08 -7.18 9.11
CA VAL A 116 1.27 -8.06 8.27
C VAL A 116 1.64 -9.52 8.56
N GLU A 117 0.80 -10.23 9.32
CA GLU A 117 1.04 -11.64 9.67
C GLU A 117 0.21 -12.63 8.84
N ASN A 118 -0.86 -12.18 8.20
CA ASN A 118 -1.74 -13.04 7.40
C ASN A 118 -2.23 -12.31 6.14
N LYS A 119 -1.63 -12.60 4.98
CA LYS A 119 -1.98 -11.94 3.71
C LYS A 119 -3.46 -11.97 3.37
N GLU A 120 -4.18 -13.04 3.69
CA GLU A 120 -5.60 -13.18 3.32
C GLU A 120 -6.52 -12.35 4.22
N ASN A 121 -6.14 -12.17 5.49
CA ASN A 121 -7.00 -11.56 6.51
C ASN A 121 -6.42 -10.25 7.09
N ASP A 122 -5.35 -9.72 6.49
CA ASP A 122 -4.74 -8.48 6.95
C ASP A 122 -5.62 -7.26 6.65
N LYS A 123 -5.52 -6.25 7.52
CA LYS A 123 -6.24 -4.98 7.39
C LYS A 123 -5.85 -4.20 6.13
N SER A 124 -4.61 -4.33 5.66
CA SER A 124 -4.09 -3.72 4.43
C SER A 124 -4.96 -4.05 3.19
N ASN A 125 -5.56 -5.23 3.15
CA ASN A 125 -6.47 -5.65 2.07
C ASN A 125 -7.71 -4.76 1.94
N LEU A 126 -8.18 -4.16 3.05
CA LEU A 126 -9.30 -3.20 3.02
C LEU A 126 -8.98 -1.97 2.17
N TYR A 127 -7.69 -1.67 2.03
CA TYR A 127 -7.15 -0.54 1.26
C TYR A 127 -6.63 -0.96 -0.12
N GLY A 128 -6.80 -2.24 -0.49
CA GLY A 128 -6.38 -2.77 -1.80
C GLY A 128 -4.87 -2.92 -1.96
N MET A 129 -4.13 -3.00 -0.85
CA MET A 129 -2.68 -3.20 -0.84
C MET A 129 -2.36 -4.71 -0.83
N ASP A 130 -1.43 -5.14 -1.67
CA ASP A 130 -0.84 -6.49 -1.65
C ASP A 130 0.63 -6.37 -1.24
N VAL A 131 0.89 -6.45 0.06
CA VAL A 131 2.23 -6.32 0.64
C VAL A 131 2.74 -7.66 1.18
N PRO A 132 4.06 -7.92 1.24
CA PRO A 132 4.64 -9.13 1.82
C PRO A 132 4.28 -9.34 3.30
N LEU A 133 4.34 -10.59 3.80
CA LEU A 133 4.29 -10.81 5.25
C LEU A 133 5.48 -10.13 5.92
N GLY A 134 5.30 -9.73 7.17
CA GLY A 134 6.29 -8.98 7.93
C GLY A 134 6.35 -7.49 7.59
N THR A 135 5.59 -7.01 6.59
CA THR A 135 5.50 -5.57 6.29
C THR A 135 5.00 -4.81 7.50
N TRP A 136 5.72 -3.75 7.88
CA TRP A 136 5.27 -2.80 8.88
C TRP A 136 4.30 -1.82 8.23
N MET A 137 3.04 -1.90 8.63
CA MET A 137 1.97 -1.02 8.20
C MET A 137 1.70 0.04 9.28
N GLY A 138 1.37 1.24 8.82
CA GLY A 138 0.97 2.34 9.71
C GLY A 138 -0.27 3.08 9.22
N ALA A 139 -1.01 3.63 10.18
CA ALA A 139 -2.02 4.65 9.94
C ALA A 139 -1.58 5.95 10.63
N ILE A 140 -1.32 7.00 9.86
CA ILE A 140 -0.89 8.31 10.35
C ILE A 140 -2.06 9.30 10.26
N LYS A 141 -2.48 9.82 11.41
CA LYS A 141 -3.42 10.93 11.52
C LYS A 141 -2.69 12.24 11.20
N VAL A 142 -3.26 13.03 10.30
CA VAL A 142 -2.73 14.33 9.88
C VAL A 142 -3.64 15.42 10.42
N GLU A 143 -3.24 16.05 11.52
CA GLU A 143 -3.92 17.21 12.10
C GLU A 143 -3.47 18.53 11.45
N ASN A 144 -2.26 18.52 10.88
CA ASN A 144 -1.71 19.66 10.16
C ASN A 144 -2.49 19.97 8.87
N ASP A 145 -3.31 21.03 8.90
CA ASP A 145 -4.14 21.46 7.77
C ASP A 145 -3.34 21.84 6.53
N LYS A 146 -2.15 22.42 6.70
CA LYS A 146 -1.27 22.78 5.58
C LYS A 146 -0.79 21.52 4.86
N ILE A 147 -0.27 20.55 5.62
CA ILE A 147 0.19 19.27 5.06
C ILE A 147 -0.98 18.53 4.39
N TRP A 148 -2.13 18.45 5.05
CA TRP A 148 -3.31 17.77 4.52
C TRP A 148 -3.82 18.39 3.20
N ASN A 149 -4.03 19.71 3.19
CA ASN A 149 -4.64 20.37 2.04
C ASN A 149 -3.65 20.59 0.90
N GLU A 150 -2.40 20.91 1.20
CA GLU A 150 -1.44 21.26 0.17
C GLU A 150 -0.68 20.04 -0.38
N TYR A 151 -0.42 19.02 0.44
CA TYR A 151 0.41 17.88 0.06
C TYR A 151 -0.41 16.62 -0.20
N VAL A 152 -1.22 16.21 0.78
CA VAL A 152 -1.99 14.96 0.70
C VAL A 152 -3.10 15.05 -0.34
N LYS A 153 -4.02 16.02 -0.23
CA LYS A 153 -5.17 16.15 -1.15
C LYS A 153 -4.78 16.32 -2.61
N ASN A 154 -3.59 16.87 -2.85
CA ASN A 154 -3.07 17.13 -4.18
C ASN A 154 -2.17 16.00 -4.70
N GLY A 155 -2.02 14.90 -3.95
CA GLY A 155 -1.19 13.75 -4.31
C GLY A 155 0.30 14.07 -4.45
N LYS A 156 0.79 15.12 -3.76
CA LYS A 156 2.20 15.52 -3.77
C LYS A 156 3.06 14.65 -2.86
N VAL A 157 2.45 14.01 -1.88
CA VAL A 157 3.07 12.97 -1.09
C VAL A 157 2.23 11.71 -1.25
N LYS A 158 2.90 10.57 -1.38
CA LYS A 158 2.28 9.30 -1.78
C LYS A 158 2.70 8.13 -0.92
N GLY A 159 3.82 8.17 -0.20
CA GLY A 159 4.28 7.06 0.63
C GLY A 159 4.96 7.49 1.92
N PHE A 160 5.37 6.50 2.70
CA PHE A 160 6.15 6.69 3.93
C PHE A 160 7.61 6.28 3.72
N SER A 161 8.49 6.85 4.54
CA SER A 161 9.91 6.48 4.59
C SER A 161 10.40 6.64 6.03
N ILE A 162 11.36 5.82 6.46
CA ILE A 162 11.90 5.87 7.83
C ILE A 162 13.22 6.62 7.87
N GLU A 163 13.46 7.33 8.95
CA GLU A 163 14.72 7.98 9.30
C GLU A 163 15.21 7.41 10.64
N GLY A 164 16.51 7.15 10.76
CA GLY A 164 17.07 6.52 11.96
C GLY A 164 18.49 6.01 11.76
N TYR A 165 19.09 5.58 12.87
CA TYR A 165 20.40 4.96 12.93
C TYR A 165 20.26 3.44 13.03
N PHE A 166 21.01 2.70 12.19
CA PHE A 166 20.93 1.24 12.06
C PHE A 166 22.33 0.63 12.00
N ALA A 167 22.52 -0.57 12.56
CA ALA A 167 23.81 -1.26 12.57
C ALA A 167 23.91 -2.35 11.49
N ASP A 168 25.14 -2.65 11.02
CA ASP A 168 25.42 -3.78 10.12
C ASP A 168 25.49 -5.10 10.92
N LYS A 169 24.64 -6.06 10.55
CA LYS A 169 24.59 -7.37 11.21
C LYS A 169 25.89 -8.17 11.09
N ALA A 170 26.58 -8.10 9.96
CA ALA A 170 27.80 -8.88 9.74
C ALA A 170 28.96 -8.38 10.62
N GLU A 171 28.96 -7.10 10.97
CA GLU A 171 29.95 -6.53 11.90
C GLU A 171 29.62 -6.87 13.35
N ILE A 172 28.33 -6.88 13.73
CA ILE A 172 27.90 -7.33 15.06
C ILE A 172 28.21 -8.82 15.26
N ASP A 173 27.94 -9.67 14.27
CA ASP A 173 28.23 -11.10 14.35
C ASP A 173 29.75 -11.37 14.47
N LYS A 174 30.61 -10.54 13.85
CA LYS A 174 32.07 -10.61 14.05
C LYS A 174 32.46 -10.18 15.47
N ARG A 175 31.93 -9.06 15.94
CA ARG A 175 32.20 -8.51 17.28
C ARG A 175 31.83 -9.46 18.41
N ASN A 176 30.68 -10.13 18.28
CA ASN A 176 30.21 -11.12 19.26
C ASN A 176 31.03 -12.42 19.23
N ASN A 177 31.74 -12.70 18.13
CA ASN A 177 32.63 -13.86 18.01
C ASN A 177 34.08 -13.53 18.44
N GLU A 178 34.43 -12.25 18.53
CA GLU A 178 35.74 -11.73 18.96
C GLU A 178 35.59 -11.00 20.30
N GLU A 179 35.17 -11.70 21.36
CA GLU A 179 35.35 -11.22 22.74
C GLU A 179 36.86 -11.25 23.07
N GLU A 180 37.62 -10.23 22.67
CA GLU A 180 38.79 -9.70 23.41
C GLU A 180 39.37 -8.47 22.68
N GLU A 181 39.38 -7.35 23.41
CA GLU A 181 40.04 -6.05 23.10
C GLU A 181 39.52 -5.23 21.90
N LEU A 182 38.52 -4.36 22.12
CA LEU A 182 38.30 -3.19 21.25
C LEU A 182 38.56 -1.88 22.01
N ASN A 183 39.40 -1.03 21.42
CA ASN A 183 39.71 0.32 21.87
C ASN A 183 38.52 1.27 21.64
N GLU A 184 38.30 2.21 22.55
CA GLU A 184 37.23 3.21 22.46
C GLU A 184 37.36 4.12 21.22
N GLU A 185 38.57 4.29 20.67
CA GLU A 185 38.84 5.08 19.46
C GLU A 185 38.24 4.46 18.18
N LEU A 186 38.24 3.13 18.04
CA LEU A 186 37.64 2.46 16.88
C LEU A 186 36.10 2.47 16.97
N LEU A 187 35.55 2.54 18.19
CA LEU A 187 34.12 2.77 18.40
C LEU A 187 33.68 4.13 17.86
N GLU A 188 34.42 5.20 18.17
CA GLU A 188 34.10 6.56 17.71
C GLU A 188 34.22 6.70 16.19
N GLU A 189 35.23 6.07 15.57
CA GLU A 189 35.41 6.08 14.12
C GLU A 189 34.30 5.30 13.39
N ILE A 190 33.83 4.19 13.97
CA ILE A 190 32.71 3.39 13.45
C ILE A 190 31.35 4.10 13.67
N LEU A 191 31.15 4.72 14.85
CA LEU A 191 29.96 5.52 15.17
C LEU A 191 29.80 6.71 14.22
N ALA A 192 30.90 7.40 13.90
CA ALA A 192 30.91 8.48 12.91
C ALA A 192 30.56 8.00 11.49
N THR A 193 30.91 6.75 11.14
CA THR A 193 30.63 6.18 9.82
C THR A 193 29.16 5.76 9.66
N LEU A 194 28.48 5.44 10.76
CA LEU A 194 27.08 5.00 10.80
C LEU A 194 26.10 6.15 11.11
N SER A 195 26.58 7.26 11.69
CA SER A 195 25.77 8.48 11.92
C SER A 195 25.56 9.31 10.64
N ASP A 196 26.42 9.11 9.64
CA ASP A 196 26.37 9.78 8.34
C ASP A 196 25.94 8.81 7.22
N VAL A 197 24.78 8.15 7.36
CA VAL A 197 24.16 7.48 6.20
C VAL A 197 23.51 8.54 5.31
N GLU A 198 24.34 9.33 4.63
CA GLU A 198 23.91 10.25 3.58
C GLU A 198 23.25 9.43 2.46
N LEU A 199 21.96 9.65 2.22
CA LEU A 199 21.34 9.29 0.95
C LEU A 199 22.20 9.88 -0.16
N GLU A 200 22.55 9.12 -1.22
CA GLU A 200 23.26 9.67 -2.38
C GLU A 200 22.51 10.90 -2.87
N THR A 201 23.14 12.05 -2.65
CA THR A 201 22.56 13.34 -2.93
C THR A 201 23.49 14.07 -3.90
N TYR A 202 22.90 14.58 -4.97
CA TYR A 202 23.65 15.08 -6.12
C TYR A 202 23.51 16.60 -6.18
N ASN A 203 24.64 17.29 -6.29
CA ASN A 203 24.69 18.73 -6.50
C ASN A 203 25.35 19.13 -7.83
N ASP A 204 25.66 18.15 -8.70
CA ASP A 204 26.34 18.31 -9.99
C ASP A 204 25.42 18.87 -11.09
N TYR A 205 24.24 19.39 -10.74
CA TYR A 205 23.35 20.02 -11.70
C TYR A 205 23.97 21.28 -12.31
N PRO A 206 23.70 21.57 -13.59
CA PRO A 206 24.35 22.65 -14.32
C PRO A 206 24.17 24.01 -13.66
N LYS A 207 25.18 24.89 -13.79
CA LYS A 207 25.09 26.30 -13.34
C LYS A 207 23.85 27.02 -13.91
N GLY A 208 23.42 26.64 -15.12
CA GLY A 208 22.18 27.14 -15.71
C GLY A 208 20.92 26.82 -14.89
N ALA A 209 20.84 25.63 -14.28
CA ALA A 209 19.74 25.26 -13.40
C ALA A 209 19.70 26.14 -12.14
N ARG A 210 20.87 26.42 -11.56
CA ARG A 210 21.03 27.34 -10.41
C ARG A 210 20.60 28.75 -10.76
N ALA A 211 21.05 29.26 -11.91
CA ALA A 211 20.72 30.60 -12.37
C ALA A 211 19.23 30.78 -12.65
N ASN A 212 18.58 29.78 -13.24
CA ASN A 212 17.13 29.78 -13.48
C ASN A 212 16.34 29.82 -12.17
N ALA A 213 16.71 28.97 -11.20
CA ALA A 213 16.05 28.93 -9.90
C ALA A 213 16.20 30.26 -9.14
N LYS A 214 17.41 30.86 -9.14
CA LYS A 214 17.65 32.19 -8.56
C LYS A 214 16.78 33.27 -9.20
N ARG A 215 16.75 33.33 -10.54
CA ARG A 215 15.90 34.28 -11.28
C ARG A 215 14.42 34.15 -10.94
N ALA A 216 13.92 32.93 -10.77
CA ALA A 216 12.52 32.70 -10.42
C ALA A 216 12.21 33.16 -8.97
N ILE A 217 13.13 32.93 -8.03
CA ILE A 217 13.01 33.41 -6.64
C ILE A 217 13.05 34.93 -6.58
N GLU A 218 14.03 35.57 -7.22
CA GLU A 218 14.18 37.03 -7.26
C GLU A 218 12.92 37.70 -7.84
N TRP A 219 12.35 37.11 -8.90
CA TRP A 219 11.11 37.61 -9.48
C TRP A 219 9.94 37.52 -8.49
N LYS A 220 9.80 36.38 -7.79
CA LYS A 220 8.75 36.18 -6.78
C LYS A 220 8.89 37.18 -5.62
N GLU A 221 10.10 37.42 -5.15
CA GLU A 221 10.36 38.36 -4.05
C GLU A 221 10.05 39.80 -4.46
N LYS A 222 10.44 40.21 -5.67
CA LYS A 222 10.25 41.57 -6.17
C LYS A 222 8.81 41.88 -6.56
N ASN A 223 8.09 40.93 -7.16
CA ASN A 223 6.78 41.19 -7.77
C ASN A 223 5.62 40.51 -7.03
N GLY A 224 5.92 39.65 -6.05
CA GLY A 224 4.97 38.68 -5.53
C GLY A 224 4.68 37.58 -6.55
N SER A 225 4.14 36.45 -6.09
CA SER A 225 3.68 35.39 -6.99
C SER A 225 2.57 34.57 -6.35
N THR A 226 1.48 34.36 -7.08
CA THR A 226 0.45 33.35 -6.77
C THR A 226 0.77 31.99 -7.41
N CYS A 227 1.89 31.89 -8.13
CA CYS A 227 2.29 30.71 -8.86
C CYS A 227 3.07 29.73 -8.00
N GLY A 228 2.97 28.45 -8.35
CA GLY A 228 3.74 27.38 -7.73
C GLY A 228 3.19 26.92 -6.39
N THR A 229 3.82 25.89 -5.86
CA THR A 229 3.49 25.29 -4.57
C THR A 229 4.70 25.41 -3.66
N PRO A 230 4.55 25.25 -2.33
CA PRO A 230 5.71 25.26 -1.44
C PRO A 230 6.78 24.27 -1.86
N VAL A 231 6.43 23.05 -2.27
CA VAL A 231 7.37 22.07 -2.88
C VAL A 231 8.18 22.67 -4.03
N GLY A 232 7.53 23.36 -4.97
CA GLY A 232 8.22 23.97 -6.10
C GLY A 232 9.16 25.10 -5.69
N TRP A 233 8.79 25.87 -4.68
CA TRP A 233 9.61 26.95 -4.15
C TRP A 233 10.75 26.45 -3.25
N THR A 234 10.54 25.40 -2.46
CA THR A 234 11.59 24.66 -1.75
C THR A 234 12.60 24.12 -2.74
N ARG A 235 12.15 23.56 -3.87
CA ARG A 235 13.05 23.07 -4.92
C ARG A 235 13.87 24.18 -5.56
N ALA A 236 13.24 25.32 -5.87
CA ALA A 236 13.95 26.49 -6.35
C ALA A 236 15.02 26.93 -5.35
N ALA A 237 14.69 27.00 -4.06
CA ALA A 237 15.63 27.40 -3.01
C ALA A 237 16.81 26.42 -2.90
N GLN A 238 16.55 25.11 -2.94
CA GLN A 238 17.57 24.06 -2.94
C GLN A 238 18.53 24.19 -4.13
N LEU A 239 18.00 24.36 -5.35
CA LEU A 239 18.81 24.56 -6.56
C LEU A 239 19.63 25.86 -6.50
N ALA A 240 19.00 26.96 -6.03
CA ALA A 240 19.64 28.25 -5.92
C ALA A 240 20.85 28.21 -4.97
N ARG A 241 20.72 27.53 -3.81
CA ARG A 241 21.80 27.39 -2.82
C ARG A 241 22.85 26.35 -3.19
N GLY A 242 22.57 25.47 -4.17
CA GLY A 242 23.52 24.40 -4.52
C GLY A 242 23.39 23.19 -3.59
N ALA A 243 22.22 22.97 -2.99
CA ALA A 243 21.99 21.85 -2.08
C ALA A 243 22.11 20.50 -2.81
N ASN A 244 22.55 19.48 -2.08
CA ASN A 244 22.54 18.12 -2.58
C ASN A 244 21.08 17.63 -2.72
N LEU A 245 20.79 16.89 -3.80
CA LEU A 245 19.44 16.42 -4.13
C LEU A 245 19.39 14.90 -4.15
N SER A 246 18.48 14.30 -3.40
CA SER A 246 18.24 12.85 -3.45
C SER A 246 17.75 12.38 -4.84
N ARG A 247 17.95 11.09 -5.18
CA ARG A 247 17.37 10.48 -6.40
C ARG A 247 15.88 10.81 -6.57
N SER A 248 15.08 10.69 -5.50
CA SER A 248 13.64 11.00 -5.54
C SER A 248 13.36 12.46 -5.91
N THR A 249 14.26 13.37 -5.55
CA THR A 249 14.21 14.78 -5.93
C THR A 249 14.56 15.00 -7.40
N ILE A 250 15.55 14.27 -7.91
CA ILE A 250 15.93 14.27 -9.33
C ILE A 250 14.79 13.69 -10.19
N ALA A 251 14.15 12.60 -9.74
CA ALA A 251 12.93 12.03 -10.35
C ALA A 251 11.85 13.07 -10.57
N ARG A 252 11.64 13.93 -9.57
CA ARG A 252 10.66 15.01 -9.62
C ARG A 252 11.05 16.10 -10.61
N MET A 253 12.31 16.53 -10.62
CA MET A 253 12.81 17.48 -11.61
C MET A 253 12.63 16.96 -13.03
N ALA A 254 12.92 15.68 -13.29
CA ALA A 254 12.73 15.07 -14.60
C ALA A 254 11.25 15.03 -15.02
N SER A 255 10.34 14.70 -14.09
CA SER A 255 8.90 14.70 -14.34
C SER A 255 8.36 16.06 -14.82
N PHE A 256 9.05 17.15 -14.46
CA PHE A 256 8.64 18.50 -14.80
C PHE A 256 8.68 18.76 -16.31
N LYS A 257 9.38 17.92 -17.09
CA LYS A 257 9.36 17.93 -18.56
C LYS A 257 7.96 18.03 -19.18
N ARG A 258 6.93 17.50 -18.52
CA ARG A 258 5.53 17.61 -18.97
C ARG A 258 5.01 19.06 -19.11
N HIS A 259 5.73 20.02 -18.54
CA HIS A 259 5.42 21.45 -18.58
C HIS A 259 6.30 22.22 -19.57
N GLN A 260 7.13 21.52 -20.36
CA GLN A 260 8.08 22.14 -21.29
C GLN A 260 7.41 23.08 -22.30
N GLN A 261 6.16 22.83 -22.70
CA GLN A 261 5.39 23.70 -23.58
C GLN A 261 5.15 25.10 -23.01
N ASN A 262 5.25 25.25 -21.68
CA ASN A 262 5.03 26.52 -21.00
C ASN A 262 6.33 27.29 -20.73
N LYS A 263 7.49 26.75 -21.13
CA LYS A 263 8.82 27.29 -20.77
C LYS A 263 9.05 28.74 -21.26
N ASP A 264 8.45 29.10 -22.39
CA ASP A 264 8.64 30.40 -23.05
C ASP A 264 7.54 31.41 -22.65
N VAL A 265 6.62 31.04 -21.77
CA VAL A 265 5.57 31.95 -21.26
C VAL A 265 6.23 33.00 -20.37
N PRO A 266 6.10 34.31 -20.69
CA PRO A 266 6.67 35.37 -19.87
C PRO A 266 6.17 35.30 -18.42
N TYR A 267 7.04 35.61 -17.45
CA TYR A 267 6.71 35.52 -16.03
C TYR A 267 5.52 36.39 -15.63
N SER A 268 5.34 37.54 -16.30
CA SER A 268 4.23 38.47 -16.10
C SER A 268 2.91 37.98 -16.69
N GLU A 269 2.95 37.04 -17.64
CA GLU A 269 1.78 36.61 -18.41
C GLU A 269 1.22 35.27 -17.93
N GLY A 270 1.99 34.51 -17.15
CA GLY A 270 1.49 33.30 -16.52
C GLY A 270 2.54 32.55 -15.72
N CYS A 271 2.08 31.55 -14.96
CA CYS A 271 2.93 30.74 -14.09
C CYS A 271 3.88 29.80 -14.84
N GLY A 272 3.72 29.65 -16.15
CA GLY A 272 4.40 28.69 -17.00
C GLY A 272 5.93 28.81 -16.95
N GLY A 273 6.46 29.91 -17.49
CA GLY A 273 7.90 30.13 -17.54
C GLY A 273 8.51 30.32 -16.15
N LEU A 274 7.79 30.99 -15.24
CA LEU A 274 8.26 31.20 -13.87
C LEU A 274 8.47 29.87 -13.15
N MET A 275 7.50 28.95 -13.22
CA MET A 275 7.64 27.65 -12.57
C MET A 275 8.57 26.72 -13.33
N TRP A 276 8.70 26.86 -14.65
CA TRP A 276 9.74 26.16 -15.40
C TRP A 276 11.14 26.48 -14.88
N ASP A 277 11.44 27.76 -14.68
CA ASP A 277 12.75 28.18 -14.20
C ASP A 277 12.93 27.93 -12.70
N ALA A 278 11.87 27.98 -11.89
CA ALA A 278 11.90 27.57 -10.48
C ALA A 278 12.36 26.11 -10.29
N TRP A 279 12.03 25.23 -11.25
CA TRP A 279 12.48 23.83 -11.26
C TRP A 279 13.82 23.62 -12.01
N GLY A 280 14.57 24.70 -12.27
CA GLY A 280 15.89 24.67 -12.92
C GLY A 280 15.84 24.83 -14.44
N GLY A 281 14.67 25.06 -15.03
CA GLY A 281 14.47 25.25 -16.46
C GLY A 281 14.94 24.06 -17.30
N SER A 282 15.20 24.29 -18.58
CA SER A 282 15.63 23.20 -19.49
C SER A 282 16.95 22.57 -19.06
N ALA A 283 17.86 23.35 -18.45
CA ALA A 283 19.13 22.85 -17.94
C ALA A 283 18.94 21.85 -16.79
N GLY A 284 18.13 22.21 -15.78
CA GLY A 284 17.86 21.35 -14.62
C GLY A 284 17.03 20.12 -14.99
N VAL A 285 15.97 20.28 -15.78
CA VAL A 285 15.08 19.18 -16.16
C VAL A 285 15.80 18.14 -17.04
N ASN A 286 16.61 18.58 -18.01
CA ASN A 286 17.35 17.65 -18.87
C ASN A 286 18.50 16.95 -18.15
N TRP A 287 19.21 17.65 -17.26
CA TRP A 287 20.18 17.02 -16.36
C TRP A 287 19.48 15.95 -15.52
N ALA A 288 18.34 16.27 -14.90
CA ALA A 288 17.63 15.33 -14.05
C ALA A 288 17.21 14.05 -14.79
N ILE A 289 16.70 14.18 -16.02
CA ILE A 289 16.35 13.01 -16.85
C ILE A 289 17.58 12.15 -17.16
N SER A 290 18.71 12.78 -17.46
CA SER A 290 19.94 12.07 -17.84
C SER A 290 20.56 11.40 -16.61
N LYS A 291 20.60 12.12 -15.49
CA LYS A 291 21.08 11.64 -14.19
C LYS A 291 20.23 10.49 -13.67
N LEU A 292 18.90 10.51 -13.85
CA LEU A 292 18.08 9.35 -13.52
C LEU A 292 18.34 8.15 -14.40
N LYS A 293 18.62 8.33 -15.69
CA LYS A 293 18.99 7.18 -16.54
C LYS A 293 20.34 6.60 -16.13
N GLU A 294 21.25 7.44 -15.65
CA GLU A 294 22.52 7.02 -15.07
C GLU A 294 22.31 6.25 -13.76
N ILE A 295 21.45 6.75 -12.86
CA ILE A 295 21.12 6.11 -11.58
C ILE A 295 20.30 4.82 -11.79
N ASP A 296 19.26 4.86 -12.63
CA ASP A 296 18.28 3.78 -12.83
C ASP A 296 18.73 2.76 -13.88
N GLY A 297 19.62 3.15 -14.79
CA GLY A 297 20.28 2.24 -15.72
C GLY A 297 21.13 1.21 -14.98
N LYS A 298 21.61 1.55 -13.78
CA LYS A 298 22.28 0.61 -12.87
C LYS A 298 21.31 -0.32 -12.12
N LEU A 299 20.01 -0.02 -12.07
CA LEU A 299 19.02 -0.74 -11.24
C LEU A 299 18.18 -1.79 -12.00
N ASN A 300 18.15 -1.76 -13.34
CA ASN A 300 17.28 -2.62 -14.16
C ASN A 300 18.00 -3.83 -14.80
N GLU A 301 19.29 -4.02 -14.53
CA GLU A 301 20.01 -5.23 -14.91
C GLU A 301 19.98 -6.21 -13.74
N ASP A 302 19.98 -7.53 -14.02
CA ASP A 302 20.14 -8.51 -12.95
C ASP A 302 21.54 -8.35 -12.37
N ILE A 303 21.64 -7.93 -11.11
CA ILE A 303 22.92 -7.56 -10.49
C ILE A 303 23.41 -8.73 -9.66
N ILE A 304 24.54 -9.31 -10.03
CA ILE A 304 25.28 -10.18 -9.12
C ILE A 304 25.98 -9.30 -8.09
N VAL A 305 25.50 -9.35 -6.85
CA VAL A 305 26.07 -8.55 -5.76
C VAL A 305 27.38 -9.20 -5.33
N ASN A 306 27.34 -10.46 -4.92
CA ASN A 306 28.51 -11.24 -4.52
C ASN A 306 28.27 -12.75 -4.77
N GLU A 307 29.10 -13.63 -4.23
CA GLU A 307 28.96 -15.09 -4.42
C GLU A 307 27.63 -15.66 -3.89
N ASP A 308 27.02 -14.97 -2.93
CA ASP A 308 25.88 -15.41 -2.17
C ASP A 308 24.54 -14.76 -2.55
N TYR A 309 24.57 -13.56 -3.11
CA TYR A 309 23.39 -12.74 -3.37
C TYR A 309 23.38 -12.14 -4.78
N ALA A 310 22.19 -12.12 -5.38
CA ALA A 310 21.89 -11.38 -6.60
C ALA A 310 20.57 -10.60 -6.44
N ILE A 311 20.40 -9.52 -7.20
CA ILE A 311 19.16 -8.75 -7.27
C ILE A 311 18.59 -8.95 -8.67
N ILE A 312 17.43 -9.59 -8.74
CA ILE A 312 16.77 -9.98 -9.98
C ILE A 312 15.36 -9.42 -9.93
N ALA A 313 15.04 -8.53 -10.88
CA ALA A 313 13.76 -7.81 -10.91
C ALA A 313 13.36 -7.17 -9.54
N ASP A 314 14.28 -6.40 -8.95
CA ASP A 314 14.13 -5.72 -7.65
C ASP A 314 13.89 -6.65 -6.45
N ARG A 315 14.23 -7.93 -6.57
CA ARG A 315 14.07 -8.93 -5.50
C ARG A 315 15.38 -9.65 -5.22
N LEU A 316 15.61 -9.92 -3.93
CA LEU A 316 16.78 -10.66 -3.49
C LEU A 316 16.67 -12.14 -3.92
N ALA A 317 17.70 -12.62 -4.61
CA ALA A 317 17.91 -14.01 -4.97
C ALA A 317 19.21 -14.52 -4.32
N TYR A 318 19.26 -15.81 -4.01
CA TYR A 318 20.31 -16.41 -3.20
C TYR A 318 21.07 -17.48 -3.98
N SER A 319 22.34 -17.68 -3.65
CA SER A 319 23.19 -18.74 -4.20
C SER A 319 22.76 -20.15 -3.82
N THR A 320 21.98 -20.29 -2.74
CA THR A 320 21.55 -21.59 -2.22
C THR A 320 20.04 -21.66 -2.01
N LYS A 321 19.49 -22.85 -2.27
CA LYS A 321 18.09 -23.19 -2.03
C LYS A 321 17.68 -22.97 -0.57
N GLU A 322 18.55 -23.27 0.39
CA GLU A 322 18.24 -23.13 1.82
C GLU A 322 17.99 -21.67 2.21
N LYS A 323 18.86 -20.75 1.77
CA LYS A 323 18.68 -19.30 1.97
C LYS A 323 17.39 -18.80 1.31
N ALA A 324 17.08 -19.27 0.10
CA ALA A 324 15.85 -18.91 -0.59
C ALA A 324 14.58 -19.41 0.11
N LEU A 325 14.60 -20.62 0.68
CA LEU A 325 13.50 -21.16 1.48
C LEU A 325 13.31 -20.40 2.79
N LYS A 326 14.40 -19.99 3.44
CA LYS A 326 14.33 -19.09 4.61
C LYS A 326 13.70 -17.75 4.22
N GLY A 327 14.18 -17.13 3.14
CA GLY A 327 13.59 -15.91 2.60
C GLY A 327 12.12 -16.06 2.20
N ALA A 328 11.70 -17.22 1.70
CA ALA A 328 10.31 -17.50 1.37
C ALA A 328 9.43 -17.58 2.63
N SER A 329 9.92 -18.25 3.67
CA SER A 329 9.28 -18.28 4.99
C SER A 329 9.12 -16.86 5.56
N ASP A 330 10.16 -16.03 5.47
CA ASP A 330 10.13 -14.64 5.92
C ASP A 330 9.09 -13.81 5.17
N LEU A 331 9.02 -13.98 3.83
CA LEU A 331 8.06 -13.30 2.96
C LEU A 331 6.63 -13.84 3.05
N GLY A 332 6.45 -15.00 3.72
CA GLY A 332 5.15 -15.64 3.86
C GLY A 332 4.66 -16.35 2.60
N CYS A 333 5.58 -16.91 1.83
CA CYS A 333 5.30 -17.68 0.63
C CYS A 333 5.98 -19.04 0.71
N GLU A 334 5.48 -20.00 -0.07
CA GLU A 334 6.06 -21.35 -0.13
C GLU A 334 7.05 -21.46 -1.29
N GLY A 335 8.03 -22.35 -1.13
CA GLY A 335 8.97 -22.73 -2.17
C GLY A 335 9.93 -21.62 -2.63
N PHE A 336 10.50 -21.85 -3.80
CA PHE A 336 11.42 -20.95 -4.49
C PHE A 336 11.28 -21.21 -5.99
N HIS A 337 11.80 -20.32 -6.81
CA HIS A 337 12.00 -20.55 -8.24
C HIS A 337 13.42 -20.13 -8.64
N ILE A 338 13.84 -20.58 -9.81
CA ILE A 338 15.22 -20.42 -10.28
C ILE A 338 15.25 -19.38 -11.39
N HIS A 339 16.25 -18.50 -11.34
CA HIS A 339 16.66 -17.64 -12.46
C HIS A 339 18.08 -18.01 -12.86
N GLU A 340 18.39 -17.92 -14.15
CA GLU A 340 19.74 -18.11 -14.66
C GLU A 340 20.27 -16.74 -15.07
N VAL A 341 21.30 -16.26 -14.37
CA VAL A 341 21.94 -14.97 -14.61
C VAL A 341 23.44 -15.22 -14.75
N GLU A 342 24.00 -14.79 -15.89
CA GLU A 342 25.41 -15.00 -16.24
C GLU A 342 25.88 -16.48 -16.14
N GLY A 343 25.00 -17.43 -16.46
CA GLY A 343 25.31 -18.86 -16.43
C GLY A 343 25.38 -19.49 -15.04
N LYS A 344 24.95 -18.77 -13.99
CA LYS A 344 24.78 -19.27 -12.63
C LYS A 344 23.29 -19.32 -12.28
N GLU A 345 22.88 -20.41 -11.63
CA GLU A 345 21.53 -20.55 -11.07
C GLU A 345 21.41 -19.77 -9.76
N TRP A 346 20.36 -18.96 -9.67
CA TRP A 346 19.99 -18.17 -8.50
C TRP A 346 18.61 -18.58 -8.01
N PHE A 347 18.50 -18.80 -6.70
CA PHE A 347 17.28 -19.24 -6.04
C PHE A 347 16.54 -18.04 -5.49
N MET A 348 15.42 -17.67 -6.10
CA MET A 348 14.57 -16.58 -5.62
C MET A 348 13.45 -17.12 -4.73
N PRO A 349 13.19 -16.50 -3.57
CA PRO A 349 12.06 -16.85 -2.71
C PRO A 349 10.70 -16.86 -3.41
N CYS A 350 9.80 -17.71 -2.91
CA CYS A 350 8.45 -17.99 -3.43
C CYS A 350 8.45 -18.83 -4.72
N GLU A 351 7.46 -19.71 -4.89
CA GLU A 351 7.28 -20.53 -6.11
C GLU A 351 7.18 -19.72 -7.41
N LYS A 352 6.74 -18.46 -7.32
CA LYS A 352 6.59 -17.55 -8.45
C LYS A 352 6.52 -16.10 -7.98
N HIS A 353 6.92 -15.17 -8.84
CA HIS A 353 6.54 -13.77 -8.74
C HIS A 353 5.68 -13.36 -9.94
N LYS A 354 4.72 -12.44 -9.74
CA LYS A 354 4.02 -11.77 -10.84
C LYS A 354 4.79 -10.49 -11.16
N LEU A 355 5.48 -10.45 -12.29
CA LEU A 355 5.98 -9.18 -12.83
C LEU A 355 4.81 -8.38 -13.40
N ALA A 356 4.83 -7.07 -13.21
CA ALA A 356 3.96 -6.18 -13.97
C ALA A 356 4.45 -6.19 -15.44
N GLU A 357 3.58 -6.50 -16.40
CA GLU A 357 3.99 -6.50 -17.81
C GLU A 357 4.41 -5.09 -18.22
N ILE A 358 5.66 -4.92 -18.65
CA ILE A 358 6.18 -3.63 -19.13
C ILE A 358 5.76 -3.46 -20.59
N GLY A 359 5.01 -2.40 -20.89
CA GLY A 359 4.62 -2.08 -22.27
C GLY A 359 5.83 -1.64 -23.11
N LYS A 360 5.69 -1.65 -24.44
CA LYS A 360 6.75 -1.27 -25.42
C LYS A 360 7.39 0.12 -25.24
N ARG A 361 6.92 0.93 -24.28
CA ARG A 361 7.42 2.27 -23.94
C ARG A 361 7.88 2.40 -22.49
N GLY A 362 8.17 1.28 -21.81
CA GLY A 362 8.70 1.28 -20.43
C GLY A 362 7.68 1.61 -19.34
N GLY A 363 6.40 1.73 -19.67
CA GLY A 363 5.34 1.92 -18.67
C GLY A 363 4.72 0.60 -18.24
N ILE A 364 4.39 0.47 -16.95
CA ILE A 364 3.62 -0.64 -16.41
C ILE A 364 2.28 -0.76 -17.17
N LYS A 365 2.03 -1.91 -17.80
CA LYS A 365 0.76 -2.20 -18.47
C LYS A 365 -0.34 -2.23 -17.42
N LYS A 366 -1.27 -1.26 -17.50
CA LYS A 366 -2.41 -1.18 -16.58
C LYS A 366 -3.14 -2.51 -16.55
N SER A 367 -3.36 -3.04 -15.35
CA SER A 367 -4.23 -4.19 -15.13
C SER A 367 -5.57 -3.99 -15.85
N PRO A 368 -6.18 -5.05 -16.41
CA PRO A 368 -7.50 -4.96 -17.00
C PRO A 368 -8.45 -4.32 -15.98
N LYS A 369 -9.10 -3.22 -16.39
CA LYS A 369 -10.05 -2.52 -15.53
C LYS A 369 -11.13 -3.51 -15.10
N ALA A 370 -11.38 -3.62 -13.79
CA ALA A 370 -12.45 -4.47 -13.27
C ALA A 370 -13.75 -4.17 -14.06
N PRO A 371 -14.55 -5.20 -14.40
CA PRO A 371 -15.83 -4.99 -15.05
C PRO A 371 -16.65 -4.00 -14.23
N LYS A 372 -17.43 -3.14 -14.89
CA LYS A 372 -18.36 -2.27 -14.16
C LYS A 372 -19.29 -3.16 -13.32
N SER A 373 -19.69 -2.68 -12.15
CA SER A 373 -20.51 -3.46 -11.19
C SER A 373 -21.84 -3.97 -11.75
N ASP A 374 -22.31 -3.38 -12.85
CA ASP A 374 -23.52 -3.71 -13.59
C ASP A 374 -23.29 -4.64 -14.79
N THR A 375 -22.04 -5.06 -15.04
CA THR A 375 -21.70 -5.95 -16.18
C THR A 375 -22.33 -7.33 -15.97
N PRO A 376 -23.30 -7.77 -16.80
CA PRO A 376 -23.99 -9.03 -16.60
C PRO A 376 -23.04 -10.22 -16.82
N ASN A 377 -22.89 -11.08 -15.81
CA ASN A 377 -22.18 -12.35 -15.95
C ASN A 377 -23.04 -13.33 -16.75
N LYS A 378 -22.78 -13.44 -18.06
CA LYS A 378 -23.56 -14.26 -18.99
C LYS A 378 -23.46 -15.77 -18.73
N ASN A 379 -22.54 -16.24 -17.88
CA ASN A 379 -22.38 -17.67 -17.61
C ASN A 379 -21.76 -17.94 -16.20
N PRO A 380 -22.52 -17.78 -15.10
CA PRO A 380 -22.00 -18.03 -13.77
C PRO A 380 -21.82 -19.54 -13.56
N LYS A 381 -20.60 -20.05 -13.74
CA LYS A 381 -20.26 -21.45 -13.43
C LYS A 381 -20.09 -21.61 -11.91
N GLY A 382 -21.19 -21.88 -11.20
CA GLY A 382 -21.14 -22.28 -9.78
C GLY A 382 -20.60 -23.71 -9.60
N GLN A 383 -19.82 -23.95 -8.55
CA GLN A 383 -19.41 -25.29 -8.12
C GLN A 383 -20.40 -25.86 -7.08
N GLY A 384 -20.51 -27.20 -7.00
CA GLY A 384 -21.36 -27.89 -6.01
C GLY A 384 -22.87 -27.87 -6.32
N THR A 385 -23.71 -27.83 -5.28
CA THR A 385 -25.19 -27.89 -5.40
C THR A 385 -25.84 -26.57 -5.83
N ALA A 386 -25.06 -25.48 -5.91
CA ALA A 386 -25.53 -24.12 -6.16
C ALA A 386 -25.72 -23.78 -7.65
N LYS A 387 -25.64 -24.75 -8.57
CA LYS A 387 -25.74 -24.52 -10.03
C LYS A 387 -26.98 -23.65 -10.38
N GLY A 388 -26.76 -22.48 -10.99
CA GLY A 388 -27.81 -21.56 -11.43
C GLY A 388 -27.72 -20.14 -10.83
N ASP A 389 -28.61 -19.25 -11.27
CA ASP A 389 -28.72 -17.87 -10.79
C ASP A 389 -29.84 -17.68 -9.74
N ALA A 390 -29.87 -16.51 -9.11
CA ALA A 390 -30.82 -16.18 -8.04
C ALA A 390 -32.28 -16.01 -8.49
N SER A 391 -32.58 -16.16 -9.78
CA SER A 391 -33.94 -15.96 -10.33
C SER A 391 -34.81 -17.22 -10.26
N THR A 392 -34.20 -18.40 -10.14
CA THR A 392 -34.93 -19.68 -10.17
C THR A 392 -35.07 -20.33 -8.78
N SER A 393 -36.24 -20.88 -8.49
CA SER A 393 -36.53 -21.60 -7.23
C SER A 393 -36.32 -23.12 -7.31
N ARG A 394 -35.74 -23.62 -8.42
CA ARG A 394 -35.57 -25.07 -8.68
C ARG A 394 -34.14 -25.48 -9.08
N GLY A 395 -33.21 -24.54 -9.20
CA GLY A 395 -31.86 -24.82 -9.72
C GLY A 395 -30.92 -25.52 -8.73
N ALA A 396 -30.95 -25.12 -7.45
CA ALA A 396 -29.99 -25.60 -6.45
C ALA A 396 -30.53 -26.77 -5.61
N LYS A 397 -29.72 -27.80 -5.35
CA LYS A 397 -30.10 -28.93 -4.47
C LYS A 397 -29.94 -28.54 -2.99
N VAL A 398 -31.00 -28.72 -2.20
CA VAL A 398 -30.97 -28.55 -0.74
C VAL A 398 -30.52 -29.87 -0.10
N SER A 399 -29.52 -29.83 0.78
CA SER A 399 -29.06 -31.05 1.47
C SER A 399 -30.11 -31.51 2.50
N LYS A 400 -30.11 -32.81 2.85
CA LYS A 400 -31.00 -33.34 3.92
C LYS A 400 -30.80 -32.62 5.26
N LYS A 401 -29.56 -32.20 5.55
CA LYS A 401 -29.21 -31.44 6.76
C LYS A 401 -29.81 -30.03 6.74
N ASP A 402 -29.66 -29.32 5.63
CA ASP A 402 -30.22 -27.98 5.50
C ASP A 402 -31.76 -28.04 5.49
N GLU A 403 -32.35 -29.06 4.84
CA GLU A 403 -33.78 -29.29 4.84
C GLU A 403 -34.33 -29.48 6.27
N ALA A 404 -33.68 -30.29 7.10
CA ALA A 404 -34.05 -30.44 8.50
C ALA A 404 -33.95 -29.12 9.29
N SER A 405 -32.93 -28.31 9.01
CA SER A 405 -32.75 -26.97 9.61
C SER A 405 -33.87 -26.01 9.18
N LEU A 406 -34.26 -26.02 7.91
CA LEU A 406 -35.37 -25.22 7.39
C LEU A 406 -36.72 -25.65 7.97
N GLN A 407 -36.94 -26.96 8.14
CA GLN A 407 -38.14 -27.50 8.80
C GLN A 407 -38.24 -26.95 10.23
N LYS A 408 -37.16 -27.10 11.02
CA LYS A 408 -37.09 -26.59 12.39
C LYS A 408 -37.39 -25.09 12.46
N LYS A 409 -36.80 -24.29 11.57
CA LYS A 409 -37.05 -22.83 11.50
C LYS A 409 -38.51 -22.51 11.18
N ALA A 410 -39.14 -23.23 10.26
CA ALA A 410 -40.55 -23.03 9.92
C ALA A 410 -41.46 -23.35 11.12
N ASP A 411 -41.18 -24.46 11.81
CA ASP A 411 -41.98 -24.91 12.96
C ASP A 411 -41.86 -23.94 14.13
N GLU A 412 -40.64 -23.53 14.49
CA GLU A 412 -40.39 -22.55 15.56
C GLU A 412 -41.03 -21.19 15.26
N PHE A 413 -40.94 -20.72 14.02
CA PHE A 413 -41.55 -19.47 13.60
C PHE A 413 -43.07 -19.53 13.70
N ASN A 414 -43.67 -20.60 13.17
CA ASN A 414 -45.12 -20.75 13.15
C ASN A 414 -45.67 -20.92 14.57
N LYS A 415 -45.01 -21.71 15.41
CA LYS A 415 -45.37 -21.86 16.82
C LYS A 415 -45.42 -20.52 17.55
N LYS A 416 -44.50 -19.60 17.22
CA LYS A 416 -44.38 -18.31 17.93
C LYS A 416 -45.24 -17.19 17.34
N TYR A 417 -45.49 -17.21 16.03
CA TYR A 417 -46.00 -16.05 15.30
C TYR A 417 -47.23 -16.31 14.43
N LYS A 418 -47.56 -17.55 14.07
CA LYS A 418 -48.63 -17.84 13.09
C LYS A 418 -50.00 -17.36 13.56
N GLU A 419 -50.35 -17.63 14.82
CA GLU A 419 -51.62 -17.18 15.41
C GLU A 419 -51.69 -15.66 15.50
N LYS A 420 -50.59 -15.02 15.94
CA LYS A 420 -50.51 -13.56 16.10
C LYS A 420 -50.60 -12.80 14.77
N LEU A 421 -50.00 -13.35 13.72
CA LEU A 421 -49.94 -12.72 12.40
C LEU A 421 -51.13 -13.11 11.50
N GLY A 422 -51.83 -14.20 11.80
CA GLY A 422 -52.89 -14.77 10.94
C GLY A 422 -52.36 -15.42 9.66
N TYR A 423 -51.04 -15.55 9.52
CA TYR A 423 -50.30 -16.22 8.45
C TYR A 423 -48.93 -16.67 8.97
N GLY A 424 -48.29 -17.60 8.25
CA GLY A 424 -47.00 -18.17 8.66
C GLY A 424 -46.11 -18.49 7.46
N VAL A 425 -45.02 -19.19 7.70
CA VAL A 425 -44.09 -19.66 6.67
C VAL A 425 -44.24 -21.16 6.44
N THR A 426 -44.03 -21.64 5.22
CA THR A 426 -43.97 -23.07 4.88
C THR A 426 -42.54 -23.50 4.60
N ILE A 427 -42.24 -24.78 4.79
CA ILE A 427 -40.93 -25.34 4.39
C ILE A 427 -40.66 -25.11 2.89
N GLY A 428 -41.68 -25.17 2.04
CA GLY A 428 -41.55 -24.88 0.60
C GLY A 428 -41.09 -23.45 0.33
N GLN A 429 -41.63 -22.46 1.06
CA GLN A 429 -41.19 -21.07 0.96
C GLN A 429 -39.74 -20.91 1.42
N LEU A 430 -39.37 -21.52 2.56
CA LEU A 430 -38.01 -21.40 3.09
C LEU A 430 -36.98 -22.10 2.19
N LYS A 431 -37.34 -23.25 1.60
CA LYS A 431 -36.51 -23.94 0.59
C LYS A 431 -36.28 -23.06 -0.64
N ALA A 432 -37.33 -22.44 -1.18
CA ALA A 432 -37.20 -21.56 -2.34
C ALA A 432 -36.28 -20.36 -2.06
N VAL A 433 -36.42 -19.71 -0.89
CA VAL A 433 -35.53 -18.62 -0.47
C VAL A 433 -34.09 -19.11 -0.28
N PHE A 434 -33.91 -20.29 0.32
CA PHE A 434 -32.59 -20.90 0.51
C PHE A 434 -31.91 -21.17 -0.83
N GLN A 435 -32.62 -21.75 -1.80
CA GLN A 435 -32.10 -22.04 -3.14
C GLN A 435 -31.71 -20.77 -3.89
N ARG A 436 -32.52 -19.70 -3.81
CA ARG A 436 -32.15 -18.37 -4.35
C ARG A 436 -30.92 -17.79 -3.66
N GLY A 437 -30.77 -18.05 -2.36
CA GLY A 437 -29.57 -17.73 -1.60
C GLY A 437 -28.33 -18.44 -2.13
N LEU A 438 -28.42 -19.75 -2.38
CA LEU A 438 -27.33 -20.52 -2.99
C LEU A 438 -26.92 -19.97 -4.36
N GLY A 439 -27.89 -19.63 -5.22
CA GLY A 439 -27.61 -19.01 -6.52
C GLY A 439 -26.97 -17.62 -6.40
N ALA A 440 -27.46 -16.79 -5.48
CA ALA A 440 -26.91 -15.44 -5.23
C ALA A 440 -25.47 -15.47 -4.71
N PHE A 441 -25.09 -16.52 -3.97
CA PHE A 441 -23.72 -16.70 -3.51
C PHE A 441 -22.74 -16.74 -4.69
N ASN A 442 -23.11 -17.37 -5.81
CA ASN A 442 -22.24 -17.46 -6.99
C ASN A 442 -22.05 -16.14 -7.73
N THR A 443 -22.94 -15.15 -7.52
CA THR A 443 -22.87 -13.85 -8.19
C THR A 443 -22.34 -12.74 -7.28
N SER A 444 -22.66 -12.79 -5.99
CA SER A 444 -22.20 -11.81 -5.00
C SER A 444 -22.35 -12.35 -3.57
N HIS A 445 -21.24 -12.47 -2.84
CA HIS A 445 -21.25 -12.75 -1.40
C HIS A 445 -20.24 -11.90 -0.65
N SER A 446 -20.42 -11.75 0.66
CA SER A 446 -19.42 -11.11 1.53
C SER A 446 -18.19 -12.01 1.66
N PRO A 447 -16.95 -11.46 1.64
CA PRO A 447 -15.72 -12.23 1.86
C PRO A 447 -15.74 -13.05 3.16
N ASN A 448 -16.45 -12.55 4.18
CA ASN A 448 -16.56 -13.20 5.50
C ASN A 448 -17.51 -14.41 5.51
N VAL A 449 -18.26 -14.66 4.43
CA VAL A 449 -19.18 -15.79 4.34
C VAL A 449 -18.52 -16.92 3.56
N LYS A 450 -18.02 -17.90 4.30
CA LYS A 450 -17.17 -19.00 3.78
C LYS A 450 -17.97 -20.18 3.21
N SER A 451 -19.30 -20.19 3.32
CA SER A 451 -20.11 -21.26 2.74
C SER A 451 -21.40 -20.77 2.07
N PRO A 452 -21.77 -21.35 0.91
CA PRO A 452 -23.06 -21.09 0.27
C PRO A 452 -24.25 -21.37 1.18
N SER A 453 -24.20 -22.43 2.00
CA SER A 453 -25.28 -22.77 2.93
C SER A 453 -25.45 -21.69 4.03
N GLN A 454 -24.35 -21.17 4.58
CA GLN A 454 -24.41 -20.06 5.55
C GLN A 454 -25.06 -18.82 4.94
N TRP A 455 -24.68 -18.47 3.71
CA TRP A 455 -25.27 -17.35 2.97
C TRP A 455 -26.78 -17.56 2.72
N ALA A 456 -27.16 -18.76 2.28
CA ALA A 456 -28.55 -19.12 2.04
C ALA A 456 -29.39 -19.10 3.32
N HIS A 457 -28.84 -19.55 4.46
CA HIS A 457 -29.50 -19.47 5.75
C HIS A 457 -29.65 -18.02 6.26
N ALA A 458 -28.68 -17.15 6.00
CA ALA A 458 -28.80 -15.72 6.32
C ALA A 458 -29.96 -15.08 5.54
N ARG A 459 -30.09 -15.41 4.25
CA ARG A 459 -31.22 -14.95 3.41
C ARG A 459 -32.57 -15.47 3.94
N VAL A 460 -32.64 -16.74 4.36
CA VAL A 460 -33.84 -17.30 5.01
C VAL A 460 -34.21 -16.54 6.28
N ASN A 461 -33.22 -16.19 7.11
CA ASN A 461 -33.48 -15.42 8.32
C ASN A 461 -34.01 -14.01 8.00
N ALA A 462 -33.47 -13.36 6.95
CA ALA A 462 -33.95 -12.07 6.47
C ALA A 462 -35.41 -12.15 5.94
N TYR A 463 -35.75 -13.22 5.22
CA TYR A 463 -37.12 -13.48 4.79
C TYR A 463 -38.08 -13.68 5.98
N MET A 464 -37.69 -14.47 6.98
CA MET A 464 -38.51 -14.66 8.19
C MET A 464 -38.68 -13.35 8.98
N TYR A 465 -37.64 -12.51 9.04
CA TYR A 465 -37.74 -11.17 9.62
C TYR A 465 -38.77 -10.32 8.86
N LEU A 466 -38.74 -10.34 7.53
CA LEU A 466 -39.71 -9.64 6.69
C LEU A 466 -41.13 -10.13 6.99
N VAL A 467 -41.37 -11.44 6.99
CA VAL A 467 -42.69 -12.03 7.27
C VAL A 467 -43.21 -11.63 8.66
N LYS A 468 -42.32 -11.57 9.66
CA LYS A 468 -42.69 -11.20 11.03
C LYS A 468 -43.04 -9.72 11.16
N ASN A 469 -42.24 -8.83 10.55
CA ASN A 469 -42.30 -7.40 10.84
C ASN A 469 -43.03 -6.58 9.76
N GLY A 470 -43.50 -7.22 8.68
CA GLY A 470 -44.15 -6.55 7.55
C GLY A 470 -43.21 -5.73 6.66
N ARG A 471 -41.94 -5.60 7.05
CA ARG A 471 -40.89 -4.86 6.35
C ARG A 471 -39.53 -5.55 6.50
N PRO A 472 -38.62 -5.45 5.51
CA PRO A 472 -37.31 -6.06 5.61
C PRO A 472 -36.39 -5.24 6.51
N GLN A 473 -35.38 -5.89 7.11
CA GLN A 473 -34.36 -5.20 7.91
C GLN A 473 -33.47 -4.30 7.04
N ASN A 474 -33.16 -4.77 5.82
CA ASN A 474 -32.53 -3.95 4.78
C ASN A 474 -33.61 -3.54 3.77
N PRO A 475 -33.90 -2.24 3.59
CA PRO A 475 -34.91 -1.74 2.64
C PRO A 475 -34.70 -2.19 1.19
N LYS A 476 -33.47 -2.51 0.79
CA LYS A 476 -33.13 -2.99 -0.56
C LYS A 476 -33.48 -4.47 -0.79
N TYR A 477 -33.86 -5.21 0.24
CA TYR A 477 -34.27 -6.61 0.10
C TYR A 477 -35.71 -6.73 -0.40
N THR A 478 -35.87 -6.92 -1.72
CA THR A 478 -37.18 -7.02 -2.40
C THR A 478 -37.37 -8.32 -3.18
N THR A 479 -36.31 -9.10 -3.33
CA THR A 479 -36.19 -10.22 -4.28
C THR A 479 -37.05 -11.45 -3.96
N ASP A 480 -37.64 -11.53 -2.76
CA ASP A 480 -38.42 -12.68 -2.30
C ASP A 480 -39.86 -12.31 -1.91
N TYR A 481 -40.34 -11.15 -2.35
CA TYR A 481 -41.71 -10.69 -2.06
C TYR A 481 -42.78 -11.56 -2.74
N ASP A 482 -42.44 -12.18 -3.87
CA ASP A 482 -43.28 -13.13 -4.60
C ASP A 482 -43.55 -14.41 -3.80
N LEU A 483 -42.71 -14.73 -2.81
CA LEU A 483 -42.88 -15.90 -1.95
C LEU A 483 -43.76 -15.63 -0.74
N LEU A 484 -44.08 -14.36 -0.44
CA LEU A 484 -44.81 -13.99 0.77
C LEU A 484 -46.21 -14.63 0.87
N PRO A 485 -46.71 -14.86 2.11
CA PRO A 485 -48.08 -15.31 2.35
C PRO A 485 -49.12 -14.30 1.85
N LYS A 486 -50.26 -14.78 1.36
CA LYS A 486 -51.34 -13.95 0.78
C LYS A 486 -51.75 -12.75 1.65
N LYS A 487 -51.84 -12.96 2.96
CA LYS A 487 -52.24 -11.93 3.95
C LYS A 487 -51.12 -10.98 4.37
N HIS A 488 -49.90 -11.14 3.86
CA HIS A 488 -48.77 -10.29 4.23
C HIS A 488 -48.84 -8.91 3.52
N PRO A 489 -48.54 -7.78 4.18
CA PRO A 489 -48.70 -6.42 3.62
C PRO A 489 -47.94 -6.13 2.32
N LYS A 490 -46.80 -6.80 2.13
CA LYS A 490 -45.95 -6.70 0.92
C LYS A 490 -46.17 -7.85 -0.09
N SER A 491 -47.16 -8.70 0.13
CA SER A 491 -47.50 -9.80 -0.78
C SER A 491 -48.09 -9.26 -2.08
N SER A 492 -47.56 -9.73 -3.22
CA SER A 492 -48.17 -9.51 -4.53
C SER A 492 -49.37 -10.44 -4.79
N LYS A 493 -49.54 -11.49 -3.97
CA LYS A 493 -50.70 -12.39 -4.00
C LYS A 493 -51.79 -11.75 -3.16
N LYS A 494 -52.72 -11.02 -3.78
CA LYS A 494 -53.94 -10.51 -3.11
C LYS A 494 -55.09 -11.47 -3.22
#